data_AF-A0A7C3IGY1-F1
#
_entry.id   AF-A0A7C3IGY1-F1
#
_cell.length_a   1.000
_cell.length_b   1.000
_cell.length_c   1.000
_cell.angle_alpha   90.00
_cell.angle_beta   90.00
_cell.angle_gamma   90.00
#
_symmetry.space_group_name_H-M   'P 1'
#
loop_
_entity.id
_entity.type
_entity.pdbx_description
1 polymer ?
#
loop_
_entity_poly.entity_id
_entity_poly.type
_entity_poly.pdbx_seq_one_letter_code
_entity_poly.pdbx_strand_id
1 'polypeptide(L)' 'MARGWESKDVESQREAREQMAPAEPPVTAKDRKRLQIELDRTRVLRELQTACHPRFRGQLEAELAHLEAELRKFES' A
#
# COMPACT_ATOMS: atom_id res chain seq x y z
N MET A 1 22.71 12.21 0.48
CA MET A 1 21.64 12.25 -0.54
C MET A 1 21.36 10.85 -1.08
N ALA A 2 21.02 9.92 -0.20
CA ALA A 2 20.45 8.63 -0.56
C ALA A 2 19.15 8.55 0.24
N ARG A 3 18.06 9.06 -0.34
CA ARG A 3 16.73 8.86 0.24
C ARG A 3 16.38 7.41 -0.06
N GLY A 4 16.94 6.52 0.77
CA GLY A 4 16.64 5.11 0.79
C GLY A 4 15.15 4.95 0.99
N TRP A 5 14.51 4.41 -0.02
CA TRP A 5 13.22 3.74 0.04
C TRP A 5 13.39 2.47 0.88
N GLU A 6 13.71 2.65 2.16
CA GLU A 6 13.54 1.62 3.17
C GLU A 6 12.09 1.83 3.61
N SER A 7 11.08 1.17 3.02
CA SER A 7 10.71 -0.20 3.38
C SER A 7 11.04 -0.51 4.83
N LYS A 8 10.71 0.42 5.73
CA LYS A 8 10.93 0.30 7.17
C LYS A 8 9.59 -0.06 7.80
N ASP A 9 9.44 -1.36 7.98
CA ASP A 9 8.73 -1.96 9.10
C ASP A 9 7.25 -1.58 9.28
N VAL A 10 6.38 -2.20 8.47
CA VAL A 10 4.96 -2.38 8.83
C VAL A 10 4.70 -3.86 9.17
N GLU A 11 5.69 -4.52 9.77
CA GLU A 11 5.58 -5.90 10.25
C GLU A 11 5.87 -5.98 11.75
N SER A 12 5.50 -4.94 12.50
CA SER A 12 5.58 -4.95 13.95
C SER A 12 4.21 -4.71 14.58
N GLN A 13 3.83 -5.69 15.40
CA GLN A 13 2.78 -5.68 16.41
C GLN A 13 1.36 -6.08 15.98
N ARG A 14 1.20 -7.37 15.61
CA ARG A 14 -0.09 -8.09 15.68
C ARG A 14 -0.16 -9.17 16.76
N GLU A 15 0.79 -9.23 17.69
CA GLU A 15 0.82 -10.31 18.70
C GLU A 15 -0.01 -10.04 19.98
N ALA A 16 -0.73 -8.92 20.10
CA ALA A 16 -1.38 -8.55 21.37
C ALA A 16 -2.93 -8.54 21.37
N ARG A 17 -3.62 -9.20 20.43
CA ARG A 17 -5.09 -9.12 20.31
C ARG A 17 -5.82 -10.45 20.19
N GLU A 18 -5.30 -11.48 20.86
CA GLU A 18 -5.90 -12.83 20.87
C GLU A 18 -6.94 -13.06 21.99
N GLN A 19 -7.37 -12.00 22.68
CA GLN A 19 -8.37 -12.12 23.73
C GLN A 19 -9.60 -11.29 23.38
N MET A 20 -10.71 -11.98 23.11
CA MET A 20 -12.09 -11.48 23.10
C MET A 20 -12.58 -10.75 21.84
N ALA A 21 -12.88 -11.48 20.76
CA ALA A 21 -13.90 -11.06 19.79
C ALA A 21 -14.46 -12.26 18.99
N PRO A 22 -15.75 -12.26 18.60
CA PRO A 22 -16.33 -13.30 17.76
C PRO A 22 -15.60 -13.31 16.41
N ALA A 23 -15.32 -14.51 15.90
CA ALA A 23 -14.48 -14.74 14.74
C ALA A 23 -14.98 -13.96 13.51
N GLU A 24 -14.41 -12.78 13.29
CA GLU A 24 -14.41 -12.14 11.97
C GLU A 24 -13.82 -13.16 10.98
N PRO A 25 -14.37 -13.27 9.76
CA PRO A 25 -13.82 -14.18 8.77
C PRO A 25 -12.33 -13.89 8.62
N PRO A 26 -11.45 -14.91 8.64
CA PRO A 26 -10.03 -14.70 8.62
C PRO A 26 -9.67 -13.89 7.37
N VAL A 27 -9.14 -12.68 7.58
CA VAL A 27 -8.68 -11.81 6.49
C VAL A 27 -7.73 -12.62 5.62
N THR A 28 -8.16 -12.94 4.40
CA THR A 28 -7.42 -13.85 3.53
C THR A 28 -6.12 -13.17 3.09
N ALA A 29 -5.12 -13.95 2.67
CA ALA A 29 -3.90 -13.38 2.09
C ALA A 29 -4.20 -12.46 0.89
N LYS A 30 -5.29 -12.76 0.15
CA LYS A 30 -5.81 -11.92 -0.95
C LYS A 30 -6.27 -10.55 -0.43
N ASP A 31 -7.04 -10.53 0.65
CA ASP A 31 -7.55 -9.28 1.26
C ASP A 31 -6.43 -8.42 1.83
N ARG A 32 -5.43 -9.05 2.49
CA ARG A 32 -4.25 -8.34 2.99
C ARG A 32 -3.46 -7.68 1.87
N LYS A 33 -3.24 -8.42 0.78
CA LYS A 33 -2.52 -7.91 -0.39
C LYS A 33 -3.28 -6.77 -1.06
N ARG A 34 -4.60 -6.89 -1.20
CA ARG A 34 -5.45 -5.80 -1.71
C ARG A 34 -5.32 -4.54 -0.85
N LEU A 35 -5.49 -4.66 0.47
CA LEU A 35 -5.35 -3.55 1.43
C LEU A 35 -3.97 -2.87 1.33
N GLN A 36 -2.91 -3.66 1.21
CA GLN A 36 -1.55 -3.15 1.02
C GLN A 36 -1.46 -2.26 -0.23
N ILE A 37 -1.99 -2.73 -1.37
CA ILE A 37 -1.96 -2.00 -2.64
C ILE A 37 -2.83 -0.73 -2.56
N GLU A 38 -3.97 -0.76 -1.87
CA GLU A 38 -4.83 0.41 -1.65
C GLU A 38 -4.12 1.49 -0.80
N LEU A 39 -3.37 1.08 0.22
CA LEU A 39 -2.55 1.99 1.04
C LEU A 39 -1.43 2.62 0.21
N ASP A 40 -0.72 1.83 -0.59
CA ASP A 40 0.34 2.32 -1.47
C ASP A 40 -0.22 3.30 -2.52
N ARG A 41 -1.38 3.00 -3.12
CA ARG A 41 -2.07 3.92 -4.05
C ARG A 41 -2.36 5.26 -3.39
N THR A 42 -2.86 5.23 -2.15
CA THR A 42 -3.17 6.44 -1.39
C THR A 42 -1.91 7.25 -1.09
N ARG A 43 -0.81 6.58 -0.75
CA ARG A 43 0.50 7.24 -0.55
C ARG A 43 0.96 7.94 -1.82
N VAL A 44 0.99 7.24 -2.95
CA VAL A 44 1.44 7.78 -4.24
C VAL A 44 0.59 8.98 -4.67
N LEU A 45 -0.73 8.94 -4.47
CA LEU A 45 -1.60 10.09 -4.75
C LEU A 45 -1.27 11.31 -3.89
N ARG A 46 -0.97 11.13 -2.61
CA ARG A 46 -0.52 12.24 -1.73
C ARG A 46 0.84 12.78 -2.14
N GLU A 47 1.76 11.90 -2.55
CA GLU A 47 3.06 12.31 -3.06
C GLU A 47 2.92 13.10 -4.38
N LEU A 48 2.03 12.69 -5.29
CA LEU A 48 1.73 13.41 -6.52
C LEU A 48 1.17 14.83 -6.30
N GLN A 49 0.44 15.04 -5.20
CA GLN A 49 -0.07 16.36 -4.82
C GLN A 49 1.05 17.32 -4.38
N THR A 50 2.15 16.79 -3.84
CA THR A 50 3.27 17.59 -3.31
C THR A 50 4.51 17.57 -4.22
N ALA A 51 4.55 16.66 -5.19
CA ALA A 51 5.66 16.50 -6.13
C ALA A 51 5.70 17.63 -7.15
N CYS A 52 6.65 18.55 -7.00
CA CYS A 52 6.88 19.64 -7.95
C CYS A 52 7.84 19.25 -9.09
N HIS A 53 8.65 18.20 -8.93
CA HIS A 53 9.70 17.84 -9.90
C HIS A 53 9.12 16.94 -11.02
N PRO A 54 9.17 17.35 -12.31
CA PRO A 54 8.51 16.63 -13.40
C PRO A 54 8.92 15.17 -13.54
N ARG A 55 10.23 14.88 -13.41
CA ARG A 55 10.75 13.51 -13.47
C ARG A 55 10.24 12.62 -12.33
N PHE A 56 10.16 13.16 -11.12
CA PHE A 56 9.69 12.41 -9.95
C PHE A 56 8.19 12.17 -10.05
N ARG A 57 7.45 13.19 -10.52
CA ARG A 57 6.03 13.07 -10.83
C ARG A 57 5.75 11.97 -11.86
N GLY A 58 6.53 11.89 -12.95
CA GLY A 58 6.39 10.82 -13.94
C GLY A 58 6.68 9.41 -13.39
N GLN A 59 7.58 9.29 -12.41
CA GLN A 59 7.82 8.02 -11.71
C GLN A 59 6.61 7.61 -10.86
N LEU A 60 6.04 8.57 -10.10
CA LEU A 60 4.85 8.34 -9.29
C LEU A 60 3.62 8.01 -10.15
N GLU A 61 3.46 8.64 -11.31
CA GLU A 61 2.39 8.33 -12.26
C GLU A 61 2.51 6.89 -12.81
N ALA A 62 3.74 6.44 -13.11
CA ALA A 62 3.98 5.06 -13.53
C ALA A 62 3.73 4.04 -12.42
N GLU A 63 4.13 4.34 -11.18
CA GLU A 63 3.84 3.52 -10.00
C GLU A 63 2.33 3.43 -9.75
N LEU A 64 1.61 4.56 -9.84
CA LEU A 64 0.16 4.60 -9.71
C LEU A 64 -0.53 3.69 -10.74
N ALA A 65 -0.13 3.78 -12.01
CA ALA A 65 -0.69 2.94 -13.07
C ALA A 65 -0.46 1.44 -12.82
N HIS A 66 0.71 1.07 -12.28
CA HIS A 66 1.01 -0.31 -11.89
C HIS A 66 0.11 -0.78 -10.73
N LEU A 67 -0.02 0.02 -9.67
CA LEU A 67 -0.86 -0.30 -8.51
C LEU A 67 -2.34 -0.45 -8.89
N GLU A 68 -2.85 0.41 -9.78
CA GLU A 68 -4.22 0.30 -10.29
C GLU A 68 -4.42 -0.95 -11.17
N ALA A 69 -3.42 -1.33 -11.96
CA ALA A 69 -3.46 -2.57 -12.72
C ALA A 69 -3.45 -3.81 -11.80
N GLU A 70 -2.70 -3.77 -10.70
CA GLU A 70 -2.72 -4.82 -9.69
C GLU A 70 -4.09 -4.91 -8.99
N LEU A 71 -4.69 -3.77 -8.59
CA LEU A 71 -6.01 -3.73 -7.94
C LEU A 71 -7.10 -4.35 -8.82
N ARG A 72 -7.09 -4.08 -10.13
CA ARG A 72 -8.04 -4.69 -11.07
C ARG A 72 -8.01 -6.22 -11.07
N LYS A 73 -6.86 -6.85 -10.77
CA LYS A 73 -6.75 -8.31 -10.65
C LYS A 73 -7.47 -8.86 -9.41
N PHE A 74 -7.70 -8.02 -8.40
CA PHE A 74 -8.39 -8.39 -7.15
C PHE A 74 -9.89 -8.12 -7.20
N GLU A 75 -10.33 -7.18 -8.04
CA GLU A 75 -11.74 -6.80 -8.25
C GLU A 75 -12.49 -7.70 -9.25
N SER A 76 -11.76 -8.52 -10.03
CA SER A 76 -12.31 -9.51 -10.96
C SER A 76 -12.62 -10.87 -10.33
#